data_AF-A0A945EYW3-F1
#
_entry.id   AF-A0A945EYW3-F1
#
_cell.length_a   1.000
_cell.length_b   1.000
_cell.length_c   1.000
_cell.angle_alpha   90.00
_cell.angle_beta   90.00
_cell.angle_gamma   90.00
#
_symmetry.space_group_name_H-M   'P 1'
#
loop_
_entity.id
_entity.type
_entity.pdbx_description
1 polymer ?
#
loop_
_entity_poly.entity_id
_entity_poly.type
_entity_poly.pdbx_seq_one_letter_code
_entity_poly.pdbx_strand_id
1 'polypeptide(L)' 'MSKETFKRDKSHLNIGTIGHVDHGKTTLTAAILKYFSSEKLG' A
#
# COMPACT_ATOMS: atom_id res chain seq x y z
N MET A 1 21.44 11.39 -3.98
CA MET A 1 20.21 12.20 -3.88
C MET A 1 19.74 12.12 -2.45
N SER A 2 19.75 13.24 -1.72
CA SER A 2 19.17 13.31 -0.38
C SER A 2 17.70 12.88 -0.48
N LYS A 3 17.34 11.78 0.17
CA LYS A 3 15.96 11.30 0.19
C LYS A 3 15.18 12.31 1.03
N GLU A 4 14.15 12.95 0.46
CA GLU A 4 13.30 13.84 1.25
C GLU A 4 12.79 13.12 2.49
N THR A 5 12.80 13.82 3.63
CA THR A 5 12.22 13.31 4.86
C THR A 5 10.72 13.16 4.66
N PHE A 6 10.24 11.93 4.68
CA PHE A 6 8.82 11.63 4.57
C PHE A 6 8.04 12.28 5.72
N LYS A 7 7.16 13.24 5.38
CA LYS A 7 6.26 13.88 6.35
C LYS A 7 5.03 13.01 6.57
N ARG A 8 4.77 12.62 7.82
CA ARG A 8 3.66 11.76 8.24
C ARG A 8 2.40 12.57 8.60
N ASP A 9 1.97 13.45 7.71
CA ASP A 9 0.85 14.35 8.00
C ASP A 9 -0.51 13.68 7.72
N LYS A 10 -0.52 12.64 6.88
CA LYS A 10 -1.72 11.83 6.58
C LYS A 10 -1.95 10.81 7.71
N SER A 11 -3.22 10.50 7.99
CA SER A 11 -3.60 9.47 8.96
C SER A 11 -2.96 8.12 8.60
N HIS A 12 -2.28 7.51 9.56
CA HIS A 12 -1.60 6.24 9.39
C HIS A 12 -2.47 5.09 9.89
N LEU A 13 -2.60 4.05 9.07
CA LEU A 13 -3.38 2.87 9.41
C LEU A 13 -2.51 1.60 9.30
N ASN A 14 -2.48 0.80 10.36
CA ASN A 14 -1.81 -0.50 10.36
C ASN A 14 -2.82 -1.58 9.92
N ILE A 15 -2.59 -2.18 8.77
CA ILE A 15 -3.46 -3.24 8.22
C ILE A 15 -2.63 -4.43 7.71
N GLY A 16 -3.29 -5.56 7.52
CA GLY A 16 -2.70 -6.75 6.91
C GLY A 16 -3.73 -7.60 6.18
N THR A 17 -3.27 -8.35 5.18
CA THR A 17 -4.10 -9.28 4.39
C THR A 17 -3.92 -10.70 4.92
N ILE A 18 -4.97 -11.30 5.50
CA ILE A 18 -4.95 -12.64 6.10
C ILE A 18 -5.88 -13.62 5.38
N GLY A 19 -5.69 -14.93 5.55
CA GLY A 19 -6.52 -15.98 4.91
C GLY A 19 -5.77 -17.25 4.52
N HIS A 20 -6.50 -18.24 3.99
CA HIS A 20 -5.97 -19.55 3.56
C HIS A 20 -4.98 -19.46 2.40
N VAL A 21 -4.11 -20.46 2.23
CA VAL A 21 -3.17 -20.55 1.10
C VAL A 21 -3.94 -20.47 -0.23
N ASP A 22 -3.31 -19.91 -1.26
CA ASP A 22 -3.88 -19.74 -2.61
C ASP A 22 -5.12 -18.84 -2.75
N HIS A 23 -5.63 -18.21 -1.67
CA HIS A 23 -6.72 -17.23 -1.75
C HIS A 23 -6.28 -15.83 -2.25
N GLY A 24 -5.08 -15.71 -2.84
CA GLY A 24 -4.66 -14.49 -3.52
C GLY A 24 -4.30 -13.29 -2.63
N LYS A 25 -3.90 -13.49 -1.37
CA LYS A 25 -3.48 -12.40 -0.45
C LYS A 25 -2.39 -11.49 -1.04
N THR A 26 -1.38 -12.09 -1.66
CA THR A 26 -0.28 -11.37 -2.34
C THR A 26 -0.79 -10.63 -3.57
N THR A 27 -1.63 -11.29 -4.39
CA THR A 27 -2.23 -10.69 -5.60
C THR A 27 -3.09 -9.47 -5.26
N LEU A 28 -3.93 -9.58 -4.23
CA LEU A 28 -4.75 -8.46 -3.75
C LEU A 28 -3.89 -7.29 -3.27
N THR A 29 -2.84 -7.57 -2.50
CA THR A 29 -1.91 -6.55 -2.02
C THR A 29 -1.22 -5.83 -3.17
N ALA A 30 -0.78 -6.56 -4.21
CA ALA A 30 -0.18 -5.97 -5.40
C ALA A 30 -1.18 -5.10 -6.21
N ALA A 31 -2.43 -5.54 -6.33
CA ALA A 31 -3.48 -4.76 -7.00
C ALA A 31 -3.78 -3.44 -6.28
N ILE A 32 -3.86 -3.46 -4.94
CA ILE A 32 -4.02 -2.26 -4.10
C ILE A 32 -2.87 -1.28 -4.33
N LEU A 33 -1.62 -1.76 -4.28
CA LEU A 33 -0.44 -0.92 -4.52
C LEU A 33 -0.45 -0.31 -5.93
N LYS A 34 -0.81 -1.10 -6.96
CA LYS A 34 -0.88 -0.63 -8.35
C LYS A 34 -1.94 0.45 -8.53
N TYR A 35 -3.11 0.27 -7.93
CA TYR A 35 -4.21 1.24 -7.99
C TYR A 35 -3.76 2.60 -7.42
N PHE A 36 -3.23 2.61 -6.19
CA PHE A 36 -2.81 3.84 -5.53
C PHE A 36 -1.50 4.44 -6.06
N SER A 37 -0.67 3.66 -6.76
CA SER A 37 0.53 4.19 -7.43
C SER A 37 0.18 4.87 -8.76
N SER A 38 -0.94 4.49 -9.39
CA SER A 38 -1.37 5.04 -10.69
C SER A 38 -2.30 6.23 -10.52
N GLU A 39 -3.11 6.25 -9.45
CA GLU A 39 -3.82 7.46 -9.05
C GLU A 39 -2.84 8.40 -8.35
N LYS A 40 -2.65 9.61 -8.88
CA LYS A 40 -2.16 10.73 -8.07
C LYS A 40 -3.19 11.00 -6.99
N LEU A 41 -3.10 10.30 -5.86
CA LEU A 41 -3.64 10.86 -4.63
C LEU A 41 -2.86 12.15 -4.40
N GLY A 42 -3.59 13.27 -4.51
CA GLY A 42 -3.09 14.63 -4.31
C GLY A 42 -2.21 14.81 -3.08
#